data_AF-A0A4U9H9Z5-F1
#
_entry.id   AF-A0A4U9H9Z5-F1
#
_cell.length_a   1.000
_cell.length_b   1.000
_cell.length_c   1.000
_cell.angle_alpha   90.00
_cell.angle_beta   90.00
_cell.angle_gamma   90.00
#
_symmetry.space_group_name_H-M   'P 1'
#
loop_
_entity.id
_entity.type
_entity.pdbx_description
1 polymer ?
#
loop_
_entity_poly.entity_id
_entity_poly.type
_entity_poly.pdbx_seq_one_letter_code
_entity_poly.pdbx_strand_id
1 'polypeptide(L)'
;MPKGFVDPTTFKGSEAEKQSAVNYIKARTQKDMKTIGVDSPATLRMMEQSNLDAFKQLTAATDKKLLKKVIKTYCGQIDMCTYQNLKMMYDRDLEASKQDLNW
;
A
#
# COMPACT_ATOMS: atom_id res chain seq x y z
N MET A 1 4.80 -6.23 -10.74
CA MET A 1 4.82 -5.14 -9.75
C MET A 1 5.36 -3.88 -10.41
N PRO A 2 4.86 -2.69 -10.07
CA PRO A 2 5.42 -1.44 -10.57
C PRO A 2 6.87 -1.27 -10.15
N LYS A 3 7.65 -0.59 -11.00
CA LYS A 3 9.04 -0.26 -10.72
C LYS A 3 9.16 0.51 -9.39
N GLY A 4 10.09 0.08 -8.53
CA GLY A 4 10.37 0.73 -7.25
C GLY A 4 9.41 0.38 -6.12
N PHE A 5 8.39 -0.46 -6.35
CA PHE A 5 7.53 -0.94 -5.26
C PHE A 5 8.37 -1.66 -4.19
N VAL A 6 8.08 -1.38 -2.91
CA VAL A 6 8.74 -2.01 -1.77
C VAL A 6 7.74 -2.95 -1.11
N ASP A 7 8.05 -4.24 -1.08
CA ASP A 7 7.17 -5.24 -0.45
C ASP A 7 7.21 -5.10 1.08
N PRO A 8 6.09 -4.73 1.74
CA PRO A 8 6.04 -4.59 3.19
C PRO A 8 6.32 -5.89 3.93
N THR A 9 6.06 -7.06 3.31
CA THR A 9 6.19 -8.37 3.96
C THR A 9 7.63 -8.81 4.20
N THR A 10 8.56 -8.23 3.43
CA THR A 10 10.00 -8.51 3.49
C THR A 10 10.83 -7.34 4.01
N PHE A 11 10.20 -6.20 4.29
CA PHE A 11 10.87 -4.97 4.73
C PHE A 11 11.58 -5.18 6.08
N LYS A 12 12.87 -4.86 6.13
CA LYS A 12 13.70 -5.01 7.35
C LYS A 12 14.01 -3.69 8.06
N GLY A 13 13.68 -2.56 7.44
CA GLY A 13 13.86 -1.25 8.07
C GLY A 13 15.27 -0.67 7.96
N SER A 14 16.09 -1.15 7.02
CA SER A 14 17.34 -0.47 6.70
C SER A 14 17.09 0.93 6.15
N GLU A 15 18.05 1.85 6.31
CA GLU A 15 17.92 3.22 5.77
C GLU A 15 17.71 3.24 4.26
N ALA A 16 18.37 2.32 3.53
CA ALA A 16 18.17 2.16 2.09
C ALA A 16 16.72 1.77 1.77
N GLU A 17 16.14 0.78 2.47
CA GLU A 17 14.75 0.38 2.24
C GLU A 17 13.76 1.49 2.62
N LYS A 18 13.99 2.21 3.73
CA LYS A 18 13.17 3.36 4.13
C LYS A 18 13.15 4.41 3.03
N GLN A 19 14.32 4.75 2.49
CA GLN A 19 14.43 5.72 1.40
C GLN A 19 13.72 5.22 0.13
N SER A 20 13.86 3.93 -0.22
CA SER A 20 13.13 3.34 -1.35
C SER A 20 11.61 3.42 -1.17
N ALA A 21 11.10 3.14 0.04
CA ALA A 21 9.67 3.21 0.32
C ALA A 21 9.16 4.65 0.18
N VAL A 22 9.86 5.63 0.74
CA VAL A 22 9.50 7.06 0.63
C VAL A 22 9.52 7.52 -0.83
N ASN A 23 10.54 7.13 -1.60
CA ASN A 23 10.65 7.50 -3.01
C ASN A 23 9.50 6.91 -3.84
N TYR A 24 9.15 5.65 -3.59
CA TYR A 24 8.01 5.01 -4.25
C TYR A 24 6.70 5.72 -3.92
N ILE A 25 6.45 6.03 -2.63
CA ILE A 25 5.24 6.70 -2.16
C ILE A 25 5.06 8.05 -2.86
N LYS A 26 6.12 8.88 -2.92
CA LYS A 26 6.10 10.19 -3.59
C LYS A 26 5.78 10.04 -5.07
N ALA A 27 6.50 9.17 -5.78
CA ALA A 27 6.30 8.96 -7.21
C ALA A 27 4.89 8.43 -7.53
N ARG A 28 4.39 7.46 -6.74
CA ARG A 28 3.06 6.90 -6.92
C ARG A 28 1.97 7.92 -6.63
N THR A 29 2.07 8.64 -5.52
CA THR A 29 1.10 9.69 -5.14
C THR A 29 1.01 10.77 -6.20
N GLN A 30 2.16 11.24 -6.69
CA GLN A 30 2.19 12.24 -7.76
C GLN A 30 1.55 11.73 -9.05
N LYS A 31 1.83 10.48 -9.46
CA LYS A 31 1.21 9.86 -10.64
C LYS A 31 -0.31 9.80 -10.51
N ASP A 32 -0.81 9.30 -9.38
CA ASP A 32 -2.24 9.09 -9.16
C ASP A 32 -3.00 10.43 -9.05
N MET A 33 -2.46 11.38 -8.29
CA MET A 33 -3.09 12.71 -8.13
C MET A 33 -3.09 13.50 -9.44
N LYS A 34 -2.01 13.44 -10.22
CA LYS A 34 -1.97 14.06 -11.55
C LYS A 34 -3.02 13.48 -12.50
N THR A 35 -3.32 12.18 -12.40
CA THR A 35 -4.32 11.51 -13.24
C THR A 35 -5.72 12.05 -13.00
N ILE A 36 -6.01 12.53 -11.78
CA ILE A 36 -7.29 13.13 -11.40
C ILE A 36 -7.26 14.67 -11.39
N GLY A 37 -6.21 15.30 -11.93
CA GLY A 37 -6.09 16.75 -12.03
C GLY A 37 -5.79 17.48 -10.72
N VAL A 38 -5.23 16.78 -9.73
CA VAL A 38 -4.87 17.35 -8.42
C VAL A 38 -3.35 17.52 -8.33
N ASP A 39 -2.87 18.73 -8.08
CA ASP A 39 -1.44 19.07 -7.95
C ASP A 39 -1.10 19.90 -6.70
N SER A 40 -2.09 20.22 -5.87
CA SER A 40 -1.90 20.99 -4.64
C SER A 40 -0.85 20.34 -3.73
N PRO A 41 0.22 21.06 -3.32
CA PRO A 41 1.26 20.52 -2.45
C PRO A 41 0.72 19.99 -1.12
N ALA A 42 -0.27 20.66 -0.53
CA ALA A 42 -0.89 20.23 0.72
C ALA A 42 -1.57 18.86 0.56
N THR A 43 -2.29 18.66 -0.53
CA THR A 43 -2.95 17.39 -0.83
C THR A 43 -1.94 16.28 -1.08
N LEU A 44 -0.88 16.56 -1.84
CA LEU A 44 0.20 15.61 -2.09
C LEU A 44 0.87 15.15 -0.78
N ARG A 45 1.25 16.08 0.10
CA ARG A 45 1.89 15.74 1.39
C ARG A 45 0.98 14.92 2.29
N MET A 46 -0.33 15.24 2.32
CA MET A 46 -1.31 14.46 3.07
C MET A 46 -1.43 13.02 2.55
N MET A 47 -1.52 12.85 1.23
CA MET A 47 -1.62 11.52 0.61
C MET A 47 -0.33 10.71 0.75
N GLU A 48 0.83 11.35 0.64
CA GLU A 48 2.13 10.72 0.90
C GLU A 48 2.24 10.23 2.34
N GLN A 49 1.83 11.05 3.32
CA GLN A 49 1.84 10.68 4.73
C GLN A 49 0.89 9.51 5.02
N SER A 50 -0.32 9.55 4.46
CA SER A 50 -1.29 8.44 4.59
C SER A 50 -0.73 7.13 4.04
N ASN A 51 -0.08 7.17 2.87
CA ASN A 51 0.58 6.00 2.30
C ASN A 51 1.77 5.52 3.13
N LEU A 52 2.53 6.42 3.74
CA LEU A 52 3.65 6.06 4.60
C LEU A 52 3.17 5.36 5.88
N ASP A 53 2.10 5.85 6.49
CA ASP A 53 1.56 5.24 7.70
C ASP A 53 0.89 3.90 7.41
N ALA A 54 0.18 3.80 6.28
CA ALA A 54 -0.33 2.51 5.80
C ALA A 54 0.80 1.51 5.52
N PHE A 55 1.90 1.94 4.88
CA PHE A 55 3.07 1.10 4.66
C PHE A 55 3.62 0.54 5.97
N LYS A 56 3.86 1.39 6.97
CA LYS A 56 4.34 0.97 8.30
C LYS A 56 3.40 -0.06 8.92
N GLN A 57 2.09 0.17 8.88
CA GLN A 57 1.11 -0.79 9.40
C GLN A 57 1.16 -2.13 8.65
N LEU A 58 1.34 -2.11 7.32
CA LEU A 58 1.48 -3.31 6.51
C LEU A 58 2.79 -4.08 6.81
N THR A 59 3.86 -3.42 7.23
CA THR A 59 5.08 -4.13 7.69
C THR A 59 4.84 -4.96 8.95
N ALA A 60 3.83 -4.59 9.76
CA ALA A 60 3.43 -5.28 10.97
C ALA A 60 2.27 -6.27 10.76
N ALA A 61 1.88 -6.55 9.51
CA ALA A 61 0.78 -7.45 9.20
C ALA A 61 1.03 -8.87 9.77
N THR A 62 0.05 -9.39 10.49
CA THR A 62 0.08 -10.70 11.13
C THR A 62 -0.08 -11.84 10.12
N ASP A 63 -0.98 -11.69 9.14
CA ASP A 63 -1.15 -12.66 8.05
C ASP A 63 -0.40 -12.20 6.78
N LYS A 64 0.89 -12.53 6.72
CA LYS A 64 1.73 -12.22 5.55
C LYS A 64 1.28 -12.93 4.28
N LYS A 65 0.62 -14.09 4.37
CA LYS A 65 0.15 -14.83 3.19
C LYS A 65 -1.03 -14.12 2.56
N LEU A 66 -1.98 -13.65 3.38
CA LEU A 66 -3.08 -12.82 2.94
C LEU A 66 -2.58 -11.50 2.33
N LEU A 67 -1.65 -10.81 3.00
CA LEU A 67 -1.09 -9.57 2.47
C LEU A 67 -0.42 -9.78 1.09
N LYS A 68 0.35 -10.86 0.91
CA LYS A 68 0.92 -11.20 -0.41
C LYS A 68 -0.15 -11.41 -1.48
N LYS A 69 -1.29 -12.02 -1.13
CA LYS A 69 -2.43 -12.19 -2.05
C LYS A 69 -3.02 -10.83 -2.42
N VAL A 70 -3.28 -9.96 -1.45
CA VAL A 70 -3.77 -8.59 -1.65
C VAL A 70 -2.83 -7.79 -2.56
N ILE A 71 -1.52 -7.81 -2.29
CA ILE A 71 -0.51 -7.16 -3.12
C ILE A 71 -0.56 -7.72 -4.55
N LYS A 72 -0.58 -9.05 -4.72
CA LYS A 72 -0.66 -9.66 -6.04
C LYS A 72 -1.92 -9.22 -6.80
N THR A 73 -3.07 -9.20 -6.15
CA THR A 73 -4.34 -8.85 -6.77
C THR A 73 -4.39 -7.38 -7.14
N TYR A 74 -4.35 -6.49 -6.15
CA TYR A 74 -4.60 -5.07 -6.38
C TYR A 74 -3.42 -4.39 -7.06
N CYS A 75 -2.18 -4.77 -6.72
CA CYS A 75 -1.02 -4.16 -7.33
C CYS A 75 -0.55 -4.87 -8.61
N GLY A 76 -0.65 -6.21 -8.66
CA GLY A 76 -0.20 -6.97 -9.83
C GLY A 76 -1.21 -6.99 -10.99
N GLN A 77 -2.52 -6.92 -10.72
CA GLN A 77 -3.55 -7.12 -11.74
C GLN A 77 -4.34 -5.85 -12.07
N ILE A 78 -4.50 -4.92 -11.13
CA ILE A 78 -5.43 -3.77 -11.24
C ILE A 78 -4.70 -2.40 -11.18
N ASP A 79 -3.37 -2.39 -11.03
CA ASP A 79 -2.54 -1.18 -10.82
C ASP A 79 -3.02 -0.26 -9.66
N MET A 80 -3.66 -0.82 -8.64
CA MET A 80 -4.10 -0.13 -7.42
C MET A 80 -3.07 -0.30 -6.29
N CYS A 81 -1.83 0.10 -6.56
CA CYS A 81 -0.66 -0.19 -5.71
C CYS A 81 -0.38 0.81 -4.58
N THR A 82 -1.28 1.72 -4.26
CA THR A 82 -1.08 2.62 -3.10
C THR A 82 -1.13 1.79 -1.81
N TYR A 83 -0.25 2.07 -0.85
CA TYR A 83 -0.23 1.32 0.41
C TYR A 83 -1.52 1.53 1.21
N GLN A 84 -2.16 2.70 1.07
CA GLN A 84 -3.48 2.94 1.65
C GLN A 84 -4.54 1.96 1.11
N ASN A 85 -4.60 1.74 -0.20
CA ASN A 85 -5.54 0.77 -0.79
C ASN A 85 -5.19 -0.65 -0.36
N LEU A 86 -3.91 -1.02 -0.37
CA LEU A 86 -3.46 -2.34 0.07
C LEU A 86 -3.83 -2.60 1.53
N LYS A 87 -3.67 -1.61 2.42
CA LYS A 87 -4.06 -1.71 3.83
C LYS A 87 -5.56 -1.90 3.98
N MET A 88 -6.36 -1.08 3.29
CA MET A 88 -7.81 -1.21 3.31
C MET A 88 -8.28 -2.60 2.87
N MET A 89 -7.70 -3.14 1.80
CA MET A 89 -8.09 -4.45 1.29
C MET A 89 -7.59 -5.59 2.18
N TYR A 90 -6.38 -5.48 2.73
CA TYR A 90 -5.88 -6.43 3.72
C TYR A 90 -6.78 -6.50 4.95
N ASP A 91 -7.18 -5.36 5.52
CA ASP A 91 -8.06 -5.34 6.70
C ASP A 91 -9.42 -5.96 6.41
N ARG A 92 -10.01 -5.65 5.25
CA ARG A 92 -11.30 -6.21 4.82
C ARG A 92 -11.23 -7.71 4.63
N ASP A 93 -10.22 -8.19 3.91
CA ASP A 93 -10.07 -9.63 3.67
C ASP A 93 -9.75 -10.37 4.98
N LEU A 94 -8.98 -9.76 5.88
CA LEU A 94 -8.65 -10.35 7.18
C LEU A 94 -9.91 -10.49 8.04
N GLU A 95 -10.78 -9.48 8.03
CA GLU A 95 -12.04 -9.55 8.76
C GLU A 95 -13.00 -10.57 8.14
N ALA A 96 -13.16 -10.56 6.82
CA ALA A 96 -14.00 -11.50 6.10
C ALA A 96 -13.54 -12.96 6.25
N SER A 97 -12.23 -13.20 6.39
CA SER A 97 -11.68 -14.55 6.59
C SER A 97 -12.11 -15.23 7.90
N LYS A 98 -12.71 -14.48 8.82
CA LYS A 98 -13.25 -14.98 10.09
C LYS A 98 -14.77 -15.17 10.05
N GLN A 99 -15.39 -14.76 8.97
CA GLN A 99 -16.83 -14.81 8.79
C GLN A 99 -17.19 -16.01 7.93
N ASP A 100 -18.35 -16.59 8.19
CA ASP A 100 -18.93 -17.63 7.34
C ASP A 100 -20.42 -17.30 7.14
N LEU A 101 -20.94 -17.67 5.96
CA LEU A 101 -22.33 -17.44 5.63
C LEU A 101 -23.14 -18.65 6.11
N ASN A 102 -23.98 -18.45 7.11
CA ASN A 102 -24.97 -19.44 7.54
C ASN A 102 -26.34 -19.07 6.97
N TRP A 103 -27.13 -20.08 6.61
CA TRP A 103 -28.49 -19.93 6.07
C TRP A 103 -29.49 -19.55 7.16
#